data_AF-A0A7J9X7R6-F1
#
_entry.id   AF-A0A7J9X7R6-F1
#
_cell.length_a   1.000
_cell.length_b   1.000
_cell.length_c   1.000
_cell.angle_alpha   90.00
_cell.angle_beta   90.00
_cell.angle_gamma   90.00
#
_symmetry.space_group_name_H-M   'P 1'
#
loop_
_entity.id
_entity.type
_entity.pdbx_description
1 polymer ?
#
loop_
_entity_poly.entity_id
_entity_poly.type
_entity_poly.pdbx_seq_one_letter_code
_entity_poly.pdbx_strand_id
1 'polypeptide(L)'
;MYYYFKTKDDIINAVVHTYDDELQSTLADLERQHRSPKARLKALVGVLAERAADSVAQYGPQYGCPYGTLSSELAKHAEGPHPLTATLMQTTLEWAEQQFRAIGRRNAHELAVELIAGYQDSAILTSTLGQPEIIAGQARRLQRWIDTFE
;
A
#
# COMPACT_ATOMS: atom_id res chain seq x y z
N MET A 1 -22.13 12.54 -27.69
CA MET A 1 -21.58 11.47 -26.83
C MET A 1 -20.24 11.95 -26.30
N TYR A 2 -20.26 12.75 -25.23
CA TYR A 2 -19.10 13.20 -24.42
C TYR A 2 -19.70 13.96 -23.23
N TYR A 3 -19.18 13.75 -22.02
CA TYR A 3 -19.24 14.56 -20.79
C TYR A 3 -19.41 13.64 -19.58
N TYR A 4 -18.31 13.18 -18.99
CA TYR A 4 -18.36 12.55 -17.67
C TYR A 4 -17.38 13.08 -16.64
N PHE A 5 -16.64 14.16 -16.91
CA PHE A 5 -15.89 14.88 -15.86
C PHE A 5 -15.81 16.37 -16.20
N LYS A 6 -16.18 17.23 -15.25
CA LYS A 6 -16.22 18.70 -15.45
C LYS A 6 -14.90 19.37 -15.04
N THR A 7 -14.07 18.72 -14.24
CA THR A 7 -12.73 19.19 -13.86
C THR A 7 -11.71 18.04 -13.74
N LYS A 8 -10.40 18.36 -13.75
CA LYS A 8 -9.31 17.40 -13.45
C LYS A 8 -9.46 16.80 -12.04
N ASP A 9 -10.04 17.56 -11.12
CA ASP A 9 -10.27 17.15 -9.74
C ASP A 9 -11.38 16.10 -9.62
N ASP A 10 -12.43 16.19 -10.45
CA ASP A 10 -13.49 15.18 -10.48
C ASP A 10 -12.96 13.80 -10.89
N ILE A 11 -11.98 13.75 -11.82
CA ILE A 11 -11.33 12.51 -12.24
C ILE A 11 -10.47 11.96 -11.10
N ILE A 12 -9.65 12.82 -10.47
CA ILE A 12 -8.79 12.43 -9.34
C ILE A 12 -9.63 11.88 -8.20
N ASN A 13 -10.74 12.54 -7.84
CA ASN A 13 -11.63 12.11 -6.78
C ASN A 13 -12.27 10.74 -7.11
N ALA A 14 -12.78 10.55 -8.33
CA ALA A 14 -13.38 9.28 -8.74
C ALA A 14 -12.37 8.12 -8.72
N VAL A 15 -11.14 8.38 -9.20
CA VAL A 15 -10.06 7.39 -9.17
C VAL A 15 -9.67 7.06 -7.73
N VAL A 16 -9.50 8.05 -6.86
CA VAL A 16 -9.13 7.79 -5.46
C VAL A 16 -10.23 7.05 -4.70
N HIS A 17 -11.51 7.37 -4.91
CA HIS A 17 -12.61 6.60 -4.32
C HIS A 17 -12.59 5.13 -4.76
N THR A 18 -12.26 4.87 -6.02
CA THR A 18 -12.12 3.49 -6.52
C THR A 18 -10.98 2.76 -5.80
N TYR A 19 -9.82 3.43 -5.64
CA TYR A 19 -8.69 2.85 -4.90
C TYR A 19 -8.98 2.64 -3.41
N ASP A 20 -9.81 3.49 -2.80
CA ASP A 20 -10.23 3.33 -1.40
C ASP A 20 -11.17 2.14 -1.24
N ASP A 21 -12.20 2.03 -2.08
CA ASP A 21 -13.12 0.88 -2.07
C ASP A 21 -12.36 -0.45 -2.30
N GLU A 22 -11.41 -0.47 -3.23
CA GLU A 22 -10.55 -1.62 -3.48
C GLU A 22 -9.66 -1.95 -2.29
N LEU A 23 -9.08 -0.92 -1.64
CA LEU A 23 -8.26 -1.10 -0.44
C LEU A 23 -9.09 -1.67 0.71
N GLN A 24 -10.25 -1.07 1.00
CA GLN A 24 -11.16 -1.53 2.05
C GLN A 24 -11.62 -2.97 1.82
N SER A 25 -12.00 -3.31 0.58
CA SER A 25 -12.36 -4.68 0.22
C SER A 25 -11.20 -5.64 0.42
N THR A 26 -9.98 -5.24 0.02
CA THR A 26 -8.78 -6.05 0.20
C THR A 26 -8.53 -6.33 1.70
N LEU A 27 -8.58 -5.28 2.53
CA LEU A 27 -8.34 -5.42 3.98
C LEU A 27 -9.40 -6.31 4.64
N ALA A 28 -10.67 -6.13 4.29
CA ALA A 28 -11.77 -6.99 4.78
C ALA A 28 -11.58 -8.46 4.36
N ASP A 29 -11.13 -8.72 3.14
CA ASP A 29 -10.86 -10.07 2.65
C ASP A 29 -9.72 -10.74 3.43
N LEU A 30 -8.65 -10.00 3.70
CA LEU A 30 -7.53 -10.48 4.51
C LEU A 30 -8.00 -10.88 5.93
N GLU A 31 -8.86 -10.06 6.55
CA GLU A 31 -9.41 -10.37 7.87
C GLU A 31 -10.25 -11.64 7.89
N ARG A 32 -11.06 -11.86 6.83
CA ARG A 32 -11.91 -13.05 6.68
C ARG A 32 -11.11 -14.32 6.40
N GLN A 33 -10.08 -14.23 5.54
CA GLN A 33 -9.33 -15.39 5.07
C GLN A 33 -8.28 -15.89 6.08
N HIS A 34 -7.75 -15.00 6.92
CA HIS A 34 -6.67 -15.34 7.84
C HIS A 34 -7.09 -15.18 9.29
N ARG A 35 -6.90 -16.26 10.08
CA ARG A 35 -7.33 -16.31 11.49
C ARG A 35 -6.43 -15.55 12.45
N SER A 36 -5.12 -15.49 12.19
CA SER A 36 -4.17 -14.82 13.08
C SER A 36 -3.75 -13.46 12.53
N PRO A 37 -3.52 -12.45 13.39
CA PRO A 37 -3.08 -11.12 12.97
C PRO A 37 -1.73 -11.17 12.23
N LYS A 38 -0.81 -12.07 12.60
CA LYS A 38 0.44 -12.29 11.85
C LYS A 38 0.19 -12.77 10.42
N ALA A 39 -0.72 -13.73 10.24
CA ALA A 39 -1.06 -14.22 8.90
C ALA A 39 -1.67 -13.12 8.03
N ARG A 40 -2.53 -12.27 8.61
CA ARG A 40 -3.12 -11.09 7.95
C ARG A 40 -2.04 -10.09 7.50
N LEU A 41 -1.10 -9.73 8.37
CA LEU A 41 0.01 -8.83 8.03
C LEU A 41 0.90 -9.42 6.91
N LYS A 42 1.23 -10.71 6.99
CA LYS A 42 2.04 -11.39 5.96
C LYS A 42 1.32 -11.42 4.61
N ALA A 43 0.01 -11.61 4.62
CA ALA A 43 -0.82 -11.59 3.43
C ALA A 43 -0.96 -10.18 2.85
N LEU A 44 -1.11 -9.14 3.68
CA LEU A 44 -1.04 -7.74 3.26
C LEU A 44 0.26 -7.46 2.50
N VAL A 45 1.42 -7.83 3.08
CA VAL A 45 2.72 -7.68 2.43
C VAL A 45 2.77 -8.40 1.09
N GLY A 46 2.19 -9.60 1.00
CA GLY A 46 2.11 -10.37 -0.24
C GLY A 46 1.34 -9.64 -1.33
N VAL A 47 0.11 -9.21 -1.03
CA VAL A 47 -0.75 -8.48 -1.98
C VAL A 47 -0.10 -7.17 -2.44
N LEU A 48 0.48 -6.41 -1.51
CA LEU A 48 1.14 -5.15 -1.82
C LEU A 48 2.38 -5.35 -2.73
N ALA A 49 3.16 -6.41 -2.47
CA ALA A 49 4.34 -6.75 -3.26
C ALA A 49 3.97 -7.22 -4.68
N GLU A 50 2.94 -8.06 -4.80
CA GLU A 50 2.40 -8.54 -6.08
C GLU A 50 1.93 -7.36 -6.93
N ARG A 51 1.10 -6.47 -6.38
CA ARG A 51 0.64 -5.25 -7.07
C ARG A 51 1.79 -4.37 -7.58
N ALA A 52 2.85 -4.22 -6.79
CA ALA A 52 4.01 -3.42 -7.18
C ALA A 52 4.82 -4.10 -8.30
N ALA A 53 5.00 -5.42 -8.24
CA ALA A 53 5.69 -6.18 -9.29
C ALA A 53 4.89 -6.18 -10.60
N ASP A 54 3.57 -6.41 -10.52
CA ASP A 54 2.66 -6.40 -11.67
C ASP A 54 2.63 -5.02 -12.34
N SER A 55 2.64 -3.94 -11.56
CA SER A 55 2.69 -2.57 -12.09
C SER A 55 3.92 -2.37 -12.99
N VAL A 56 5.10 -2.81 -12.54
CA VAL A 56 6.34 -2.73 -13.32
C VAL A 56 6.29 -3.62 -14.55
N ALA A 57 5.76 -4.84 -14.43
CA ALA A 57 5.66 -5.78 -15.54
C ALA A 57 4.67 -5.32 -16.63
N GLN A 58 3.54 -4.73 -16.24
CA GLN A 58 2.44 -4.39 -17.14
C GLN A 58 2.62 -3.00 -17.76
N TYR A 59 3.05 -2.01 -16.98
CA TYR A 59 3.07 -0.60 -17.42
C TYR A 59 4.49 -0.06 -17.59
N GLY A 60 5.50 -0.79 -17.14
CA GLY A 60 6.90 -0.40 -17.19
C GLY A 60 7.39 0.28 -15.90
N PRO A 61 8.72 0.45 -15.75
CA PRO A 61 9.35 0.96 -14.53
C PRO A 61 8.83 2.34 -14.09
N GLN A 62 8.36 3.16 -15.04
CA GLN A 62 7.89 4.51 -14.78
C GLN A 62 6.56 4.63 -14.00
N TYR A 63 5.84 3.52 -13.75
CA TYR A 63 4.51 3.56 -13.09
C TYR A 63 4.51 3.19 -11.60
N GLY A 64 5.57 2.58 -11.07
CA GLY A 64 5.78 2.28 -9.65
C GLY A 64 4.62 1.72 -8.82
N CYS A 65 4.69 1.86 -7.49
CA CYS A 65 3.55 1.48 -6.64
C CYS A 65 2.39 2.44 -6.93
N PRO A 66 1.20 1.96 -7.33
CA PRO A 66 0.11 2.85 -7.72
C PRO A 66 -0.26 3.84 -6.61
N TYR A 67 -0.17 3.45 -5.34
CA TYR A 67 -0.42 4.34 -4.20
C TYR A 67 0.70 5.38 -4.00
N GLY A 68 1.97 4.98 -4.12
CA GLY A 68 3.12 5.87 -3.94
C GLY A 68 3.31 6.83 -5.11
N THR A 69 3.14 6.36 -6.34
CA THR A 69 3.17 7.18 -7.55
C THR A 69 2.00 8.18 -7.54
N LEU A 70 0.78 7.75 -7.21
CA LEU A 70 -0.37 8.66 -7.09
C LEU A 70 -0.16 9.70 -5.99
N SER A 71 0.33 9.28 -4.81
CA SER A 71 0.61 10.21 -3.70
C SER A 71 1.69 11.22 -4.03
N SER A 72 2.78 10.79 -4.69
CA SER A 72 3.90 11.66 -5.05
C SER A 72 3.58 12.61 -6.22
N GLU A 73 2.87 12.14 -7.24
CA GLU A 73 2.42 12.98 -8.36
C GLU A 73 1.37 14.00 -7.91
N LEU A 74 0.46 13.62 -7.00
CA LEU A 74 -0.50 14.56 -6.43
C LEU A 74 0.17 15.55 -5.46
N ALA A 75 1.16 15.13 -4.68
CA ALA A 75 1.94 16.04 -3.82
C ALA A 75 2.76 17.08 -4.62
N LYS A 76 3.14 16.78 -5.87
CA LYS A 76 3.80 17.74 -6.78
C LYS A 76 2.85 18.79 -7.36
N HIS A 77 1.55 18.51 -7.37
CA HIS A 77 0.53 19.35 -8.02
C HIS A 77 -0.42 20.06 -7.05
N ALA A 78 -0.40 19.71 -5.76
CA ALA A 78 -1.12 20.39 -4.70
C ALA A 78 -0.12 21.09 -3.75
N GLU A 79 -0.57 22.09 -2.99
CA GLU A 79 0.20 22.73 -1.91
C GLU A 79 0.43 21.79 -0.69
N GLY A 80 0.59 20.48 -0.94
CA GLY A 80 0.65 19.40 0.03
C GLY A 80 0.14 18.07 -0.57
N PRO A 81 0.33 16.92 0.11
CA PRO A 81 -0.25 15.66 -0.35
C PRO A 81 -1.78 15.78 -0.46
N HIS A 82 -2.36 15.29 -1.56
CA HIS A 82 -3.81 15.39 -1.77
C HIS A 82 -4.53 14.67 -0.61
N PRO A 83 -5.54 15.32 0.04
CA PRO A 83 -6.16 14.80 1.26
C PRO A 83 -6.60 13.34 1.14
N LEU A 84 -7.13 12.96 -0.03
CA LEU A 84 -7.62 11.61 -0.28
C LEU A 84 -6.51 10.55 -0.44
N THR A 85 -5.33 10.89 -0.96
CA THR A 85 -4.20 9.93 -0.99
C THR A 85 -3.58 9.71 0.37
N ALA A 86 -3.58 10.75 1.21
CA ALA A 86 -3.19 10.60 2.61
C ALA A 86 -4.12 9.59 3.31
N THR A 87 -5.41 9.59 2.98
CA THR A 87 -6.41 8.65 3.52
C THR A 87 -6.11 7.18 3.20
N LEU A 88 -5.65 6.85 1.99
CA LEU A 88 -5.29 5.47 1.63
C LEU A 88 -4.11 4.94 2.46
N MET A 89 -3.09 5.78 2.65
CA MET A 89 -1.93 5.40 3.45
C MET A 89 -2.27 5.32 4.93
N GLN A 90 -3.06 6.27 5.44
CA GLN A 90 -3.56 6.26 6.82
C GLN A 90 -4.40 5.02 7.10
N THR A 91 -5.33 4.66 6.22
CA THR A 91 -6.15 3.44 6.33
C THR A 91 -5.29 2.20 6.44
N THR A 92 -4.27 2.07 5.59
CA THR A 92 -3.37 0.92 5.60
C THR A 92 -2.54 0.88 6.89
N LEU A 93 -2.04 2.02 7.36
CA LEU A 93 -1.29 2.15 8.61
C LEU A 93 -2.14 1.80 9.83
N GLU A 94 -3.35 2.37 9.93
CA GLU A 94 -4.28 2.11 11.03
C GLU A 94 -4.68 0.64 11.09
N TRP A 95 -4.95 0.03 9.93
CA TRP A 95 -5.26 -1.39 9.86
C TRP A 95 -4.09 -2.27 10.30
N ALA A 96 -2.87 -1.99 9.82
CA ALA A 96 -1.68 -2.73 10.22
C ALA A 96 -1.39 -2.57 11.72
N GLU A 97 -1.57 -1.36 12.25
CA GLU A 97 -1.44 -1.08 13.68
C GLU A 97 -2.42 -1.93 14.51
N GLN A 98 -3.68 -2.06 14.08
CA GLN A 98 -4.65 -2.92 14.76
C GLN A 98 -4.19 -4.38 14.82
N GLN A 99 -3.56 -4.90 13.75
CA GLN A 99 -3.03 -6.26 13.77
C GLN A 99 -1.84 -6.39 14.75
N PHE A 100 -0.93 -5.41 14.81
CA PHE A 100 0.15 -5.42 15.79
C PHE A 100 -0.35 -5.28 17.24
N ARG A 101 -1.40 -4.49 17.48
CA ARG A 101 -2.09 -4.44 18.78
C ARG A 101 -2.71 -5.79 19.13
N ALA A 102 -3.31 -6.48 18.17
CA ALA A 102 -3.88 -7.82 18.36
C ALA A 102 -2.82 -8.91 18.62
N ILE A 103 -1.58 -8.71 18.18
CA ILE A 103 -0.41 -9.52 18.58
C ILE A 103 0.02 -9.20 20.03
N GLY A 104 -0.43 -8.09 20.61
CA GLY A 104 -0.08 -7.66 21.97
C GLY A 104 1.08 -6.68 22.03
N ARG A 105 1.47 -6.06 20.91
CA ARG A 105 2.56 -5.10 20.86
C ARG A 105 2.12 -3.74 21.40
N ARG A 106 2.89 -3.20 22.35
CA ARG A 106 2.67 -1.85 22.91
C ARG A 106 3.09 -0.74 21.95
N ASN A 107 4.09 -1.01 21.11
CA ASN A 107 4.60 -0.08 20.10
C ASN A 107 3.98 -0.34 18.71
N ALA A 108 2.69 -0.71 18.66
CA ALA A 108 2.03 -1.16 17.44
C ALA A 108 2.05 -0.13 16.30
N HIS A 109 1.90 1.16 16.63
CA HIS A 109 1.98 2.25 15.64
C HIS A 109 3.35 2.29 14.95
N GLU A 110 4.43 2.27 15.73
CA GLU A 110 5.81 2.30 15.22
C GLU A 110 6.08 1.09 14.32
N LEU A 111 5.62 -0.10 14.72
CA LEU A 111 5.76 -1.32 13.92
C LEU A 111 4.95 -1.27 12.62
N ALA A 112 3.77 -0.66 12.64
CA ALA A 112 2.98 -0.45 11.43
C ALA A 112 3.71 0.50 10.47
N VAL A 113 4.27 1.60 10.98
CA VAL A 113 5.08 2.53 10.18
C VAL A 113 6.30 1.83 9.59
N GLU A 114 7.05 1.05 10.39
CA GLU A 114 8.22 0.30 9.92
C GLU A 114 7.85 -0.70 8.80
N LEU A 115 6.74 -1.41 8.94
CA LEU A 115 6.24 -2.35 7.93
C LEU A 115 5.93 -1.64 6.61
N ILE A 116 5.14 -0.56 6.67
CA ILE A 116 4.66 0.16 5.50
C ILE A 116 5.81 0.93 4.83
N ALA A 117 6.69 1.57 5.59
CA ALA A 117 7.88 2.22 5.07
C ALA A 117 8.79 1.21 4.36
N GLY A 118 9.07 0.06 5.00
CA GLY A 118 9.89 -0.99 4.40
C GLY A 118 9.31 -1.54 3.09
N TYR A 119 7.99 -1.58 2.95
CA TYR A 119 7.33 -1.88 1.68
C TYR A 119 7.50 -0.74 0.66
N GLN A 120 7.17 0.50 1.03
CA GLN A 120 7.20 1.65 0.12
C GLN A 120 8.60 1.90 -0.45
N ASP A 121 9.64 1.84 0.38
CA ASP A 121 11.02 2.05 -0.05
C ASP A 121 11.43 1.02 -1.13
N SER A 122 11.08 -0.24 -0.92
CA SER A 122 11.37 -1.30 -1.89
C SER A 122 10.53 -1.18 -3.15
N ALA A 123 9.29 -0.69 -3.06
CA ALA A 123 8.46 -0.45 -4.24
C ALA A 123 9.01 0.69 -5.10
N ILE A 124 9.53 1.75 -4.48
CA ILE A 124 10.23 2.85 -5.17
C ILE A 124 11.47 2.31 -5.90
N LEU A 125 12.33 1.53 -5.22
CA LEU A 125 13.52 0.94 -5.84
C LEU A 125 13.18 0.00 -7.00
N THR A 126 12.17 -0.84 -6.80
CA THR A 126 11.66 -1.79 -7.81
C THR A 126 11.24 -1.06 -9.07
N SER A 127 10.47 0.03 -8.91
CA SER A 127 10.01 0.85 -10.03
C SER A 127 11.16 1.59 -10.72
N THR A 128 12.02 2.24 -9.94
CA THR A 128 13.13 3.04 -10.44
C THR A 128 14.13 2.20 -11.24
N LEU A 129 14.38 0.96 -10.80
CA LEU A 129 15.36 0.06 -11.40
C LEU A 129 14.74 -0.94 -12.40
N GLY A 130 13.41 -1.04 -12.45
CA GLY A 130 12.70 -2.03 -13.28
C GLY A 130 12.97 -3.48 -12.84
N GLN A 131 13.21 -3.71 -11.55
CA GLN A 131 13.65 -4.99 -10.99
C GLN A 131 12.62 -5.56 -10.00
N PRO A 132 11.59 -6.31 -10.46
CA PRO A 132 10.54 -6.89 -9.62
C PRO A 132 11.05 -7.83 -8.51
N GLU A 133 12.25 -8.38 -8.67
CA GLU A 133 12.91 -9.20 -7.66
C GLU A 133 13.22 -8.46 -6.36
N ILE A 134 13.38 -7.12 -6.40
CA ILE A 134 13.65 -6.28 -5.22
C ILE A 134 12.45 -6.34 -4.27
N ILE A 135 11.24 -6.02 -4.76
CA ILE A 135 10.03 -6.04 -3.93
C ILE A 135 9.72 -7.46 -3.44
N ALA A 136 9.93 -8.48 -4.28
CA ALA A 136 9.74 -9.87 -3.87
C ALA A 136 10.71 -10.29 -2.75
N GLY A 137 11.96 -9.83 -2.83
CA GLY A 137 12.98 -10.03 -1.80
C GLY A 137 12.62 -9.34 -0.48
N GLN A 138 12.16 -8.09 -0.55
CA GLN A 138 11.75 -7.32 0.62
C GLN A 138 10.49 -7.89 1.26
N ALA A 139 9.50 -8.30 0.47
CA ALA A 139 8.28 -8.95 0.98
C ALA A 139 8.63 -10.16 1.84
N ARG A 140 9.54 -11.03 1.38
CA ARG A 140 10.02 -12.18 2.15
C ARG A 140 10.75 -11.77 3.44
N ARG A 141 11.51 -10.66 3.41
CA ARG A 141 12.19 -10.13 4.62
C ARG A 141 11.19 -9.62 5.64
N LEU A 142 10.21 -8.82 5.21
CA LEU A 142 9.15 -8.30 6.07
C LEU A 142 8.28 -9.42 6.66
N GLN A 143 7.95 -10.44 5.85
CA GLN A 143 7.22 -11.61 6.33
C GLN A 143 7.99 -12.38 7.41
N ARG A 144 9.31 -12.58 7.24
CA ARG A 144 10.16 -13.18 8.29
C ARG A 144 10.29 -12.30 9.51
N TRP A 145 10.32 -10.98 9.34
CA TRP A 145 10.35 -10.04 10.45
C TRP A 145 9.06 -10.11 11.27
N ILE A 146 7.89 -10.23 10.62
CA ILE A 146 6.60 -10.46 11.30
C ILE A 146 6.62 -11.76 12.13
N ASP A 147 7.32 -12.80 11.65
CA ASP A 147 7.45 -14.07 12.37
C ASP A 147 8.28 -13.95 13.66
N THR A 148 9.02 -12.85 13.87
CA THR A 148 9.82 -12.62 15.09
C THR A 148 9.01 -12.13 16.29
N PHE A 149 7.79 -11.64 16.07
CA PHE A 149 6.89 -11.29 17.16
C PHE A 149 6.32 -12.57 17.76
N GLU A 150 5.97 -12.57 19.04
CA GLU A 150 5.27 -13.68 19.74
C GLU A 150 3.79 -13.35 19.87
#